data_AF-A0A441V943-F1
#
_entry.id   AF-A0A441V943-F1
#
_cell.length_a   1.000
_cell.length_b   1.000
_cell.length_c   1.000
_cell.angle_alpha   90.00
_cell.angle_beta   90.00
_cell.angle_gamma   90.00
#
_symmetry.space_group_name_H-M   'P 1'
#
loop_
_entity.id
_entity.type
_entity.pdbx_description
1 polymer ?
#
loop_
_entity_poly.entity_id
_entity_poly.type
_entity_poly.pdbx_seq_one_letter_code
_entity_poly.pdbx_strand_id
1 'polypeptide(L)' 'MAALSGNFVTKVFEGPYSQARVWHEEMRQIARDRKSEPSNVYFFYTTCPKCAKAYGKNYVVGVAAIS' A
#
# COMPACT_ATOMS: atom_id res chain seq x y z
N MET A 1 20.16 1.89 0.56
CA MET A 1 19.06 1.50 -0.36
C MET A 1 18.52 0.17 0.14
N ALA A 2 17.22 0.06 0.40
CA ALA A 2 16.61 -1.21 0.80
C ALA A 2 16.00 -1.87 -0.46
N ALA A 3 16.24 -3.17 -0.63
CA ALA A 3 15.67 -3.96 -1.71
C ALA A 3 14.69 -4.98 -1.14
N LEU A 4 13.55 -5.15 -1.81
CA LEU A 4 12.61 -6.23 -1.55
C LEU A 4 12.77 -7.28 -2.66
N SER A 5 12.85 -8.55 -2.28
CA SER A 5 12.96 -9.68 -3.21
C SER A 5 11.76 -10.60 -3.03
N GLY A 6 11.28 -11.20 -4.12
CA GLY A 6 10.06 -12.02 -4.14
C GLY A 6 9.02 -11.49 -5.13
N ASN A 7 7.84 -12.10 -5.13
CA ASN A 7 6.73 -11.66 -5.98
C ASN A 7 5.79 -10.76 -5.18
N PHE A 8 5.47 -9.60 -5.75
CA PHE A 8 4.62 -8.62 -5.11
C PHE A 8 3.49 -8.17 -6.05
N VAL A 9 2.37 -7.78 -5.45
CA VAL A 9 1.32 -7.01 -6.11
C VAL A 9 1.35 -5.58 -5.58
N THR A 10 1.15 -4.62 -6.49
CA THR A 10 1.10 -3.20 -6.14
C THR A 10 -0.23 -2.57 -6.52
N LYS A 11 -0.73 -1.66 -5.70
CA LYS A 11 -1.91 -0.84 -6.00
C LYS A 11 -1.68 0.60 -5.55
N VAL A 12 -2.13 1.55 -6.36
CA VAL A 12 -2.12 2.98 -6.00
C VAL A 12 -3.46 3.33 -5.35
N PHE A 13 -3.39 3.99 -4.21
CA PHE A 13 -4.51 4.56 -3.48
C PHE A 13 -4.41 6.08 -3.49
N GLU A 14 -5.56 6.75 -3.42
CA GLU A 14 -5.65 8.19 -3.20
C GLU A 14 -6.62 8.46 -2.05
N GLY A 15 -6.19 9.26 -1.07
CA GLY A 15 -7.03 9.62 0.07
C GLY A 15 -6.23 10.02 1.31
N PRO A 16 -6.90 10.35 2.44
CA PRO A 16 -6.23 10.70 3.68
C PRO A 16 -5.56 9.48 4.33
N TYR A 17 -4.42 9.66 5.02
CA TYR A 17 -3.69 8.56 5.66
C TYR A 17 -4.48 7.78 6.72
N SER A 18 -5.56 8.36 7.26
CA SER A 18 -6.48 7.64 8.15
C SER A 18 -7.15 6.43 7.49
N GLN A 19 -7.17 6.36 6.15
CA GLN A 19 -7.65 5.19 5.41
C GLN A 19 -6.64 4.04 5.32
N ALA A 20 -5.42 4.17 5.87
CA ALA A 20 -4.39 3.13 5.79
C ALA A 20 -4.87 1.74 6.24
N ARG A 21 -5.72 1.67 7.27
CA ARG A 21 -6.33 0.40 7.73
C ARG A 21 -7.21 -0.24 6.64
N VAL A 22 -8.00 0.56 5.93
CA VAL A 22 -8.88 0.07 4.85
C VAL A 22 -8.03 -0.44 3.69
N TRP A 23 -7.03 0.34 3.27
CA TRP A 23 -6.12 -0.07 2.20
C TRP A 23 -5.32 -1.33 2.57
N HIS A 24 -4.95 -1.49 3.85
CA HIS A 24 -4.26 -2.68 4.33
C HIS A 24 -5.12 -3.94 4.19
N GLU A 25 -6.38 -3.87 4.62
CA GLU A 25 -7.33 -4.97 4.46
C GLU A 25 -7.58 -5.31 2.99
N GLU A 26 -7.66 -4.29 2.14
CA GLU A 26 -7.82 -4.45 0.70
C GLU A 26 -6.60 -5.14 0.05
N MET A 27 -5.38 -4.70 0.38
CA MET A 27 -4.15 -5.36 -0.10
C MET A 27 -4.05 -6.82 0.38
N ARG A 28 -4.43 -7.07 1.64
CA ARG A 28 -4.53 -8.43 2.18
C ARG A 28 -5.55 -9.29 1.43
N GLN A 29 -6.67 -8.71 1.01
CA GLN A 29 -7.65 -9.42 0.19
C GLN A 29 -7.09 -9.75 -1.20
N ILE A 30 -6.43 -8.78 -1.84
CA ILE A 30 -5.77 -8.99 -3.15
C ILE A 30 -4.72 -10.11 -3.07
N ALA A 31 -3.97 -10.21 -1.97
CA ALA A 31 -3.02 -11.30 -1.75
C ALA A 31 -3.71 -12.66 -1.59
N ARG A 32 -4.81 -12.73 -0.80
CA ARG A 32 -5.62 -13.94 -0.64
C ARG A 32 -6.24 -14.43 -1.95
N ASP A 33 -6.75 -13.52 -2.78
CA ASP A 33 -7.35 -13.84 -4.08
C ASP A 33 -6.31 -14.46 -5.04
N ARG A 34 -5.03 -14.20 -4.80
CA ARG A 34 -3.88 -14.81 -5.50
C ARG A 34 -3.38 -16.10 -4.83
N LYS A 35 -4.15 -16.66 -3.90
CA LYS A 35 -3.84 -17.88 -3.12
C LYS A 35 -2.55 -17.77 -2.30
N SER A 36 -2.21 -16.55 -1.85
CA SER A 36 -1.10 -16.32 -0.93
C SER A 36 -1.63 -16.15 0.50
N GLU A 37 -0.88 -16.67 1.47
CA GLU A 37 -1.14 -16.46 2.90
C GLU A 37 -1.08 -14.96 3.26
N PRO A 38 -1.64 -14.53 4.40
CA PRO A 38 -1.57 -13.14 4.84
C PRO A 38 -0.12 -12.64 4.84
N SER A 39 0.19 -11.78 3.89
CA SER A 39 1.55 -11.30 3.65
C SER A 39 1.77 -9.92 4.25
N ASN A 40 3.05 -9.59 4.48
CA ASN A 40 3.45 -8.24 4.85
C ASN A 40 2.98 -7.24 3.78
N VAL A 41 2.23 -6.24 4.22
CA VAL A 41 1.80 -5.11 3.39
C VAL A 41 2.62 -3.89 3.76
N TYR A 42 3.28 -3.31 2.76
CA TYR A 42 4.04 -2.06 2.89
C TYR A 42 3.30 -0.92 2.19
N PHE A 43 3.45 0.29 2.72
CA PHE A 43 2.96 1.51 2.09
C PHE A 43 4.10 2.47 1.82
N PHE A 44 4.19 2.92 0.57
CA PHE A 44 5.08 4.00 0.16
C PHE A 44 4.29 5.29 0.01
N TYR A 45 4.61 6.27 0.85
CA TYR A 45 4.01 7.58 0.86
C TYR A 45 4.84 8.53 -0.01
N THR A 46 4.25 8.98 -1.12
CA THR A 46 4.94 9.89 -2.06
C THR A 46 5.06 11.32 -1.54
N THR A 47 4.31 11.67 -0.50
CA THR A 47 4.27 13.00 0.11
C THR A 47 4.28 12.89 1.64
N CYS A 48 4.52 14.00 2.32
CA CYS A 48 4.36 14.11 3.77
C CYS A 48 2.90 14.44 4.15
N PRO A 49 2.43 14.19 5.39
CA PRO A 49 1.05 14.52 5.79
C PRO A 49 0.67 16.00 5.60
N LYS A 50 1.63 16.92 5.83
CA LYS A 50 1.41 18.36 5.61
C LYS A 50 1.30 18.70 4.12
N CYS A 51 2.11 18.04 3.31
CA CYS A 51 2.16 18.19 1.86
C CYS A 51 0.84 17.73 1.24
N ALA A 52 0.35 16.55 1.64
CA ALA A 52 -0.95 16.03 1.21
C ALA A 52 -2.11 16.99 1.53
N LYS A 53 -2.09 17.63 2.71
CA LYS A 53 -3.10 18.64 3.09
C LYS A 53 -3.00 19.92 2.26
N ALA A 54 -1.78 20.36 1.94
CA ALA A 54 -1.57 21.59 1.17
C ALA A 54 -1.93 21.44 -0.32
N TYR A 55 -1.59 20.29 -0.92
CA TYR A 55 -1.75 20.07 -2.36
C TYR A 55 -3.00 19.30 -2.74
N GLY A 56 -3.74 18.74 -1.77
CA GLY A 56 -5.00 18.02 -1.98
C GLY A 56 -4.88 16.67 -2.70
N LYS A 57 -3.68 16.31 -3.19
CA LYS A 57 -3.37 15.04 -3.84
C LYS A 57 -2.47 14.21 -2.94
N ASN A 58 -2.82 12.93 -2.77
CA ASN A 58 -2.09 12.06 -1.87
C ASN A 58 -2.05 10.63 -2.38
N TYR A 59 -1.09 10.35 -3.25
CA TYR A 59 -0.89 9.01 -3.80
C TYR A 59 -0.07 8.15 -2.83
N VAL A 60 -0.61 6.98 -2.51
CA VAL A 60 0.04 5.97 -1.67
C VAL A 60 0.13 4.68 -2.45
N VAL A 61 1.33 4.10 -2.53
CA VAL A 61 1.53 2.80 -3.19
C VAL A 61 1.51 1.72 -2.12
N GLY A 62 0.51 0.85 -2.16
CA GLY A 62 0.48 -0.38 -1.38
C GLY A 62 1.25 -1.47 -2.11
N VAL A 63 2.03 -2.25 -1.37
CA VAL A 63 2.84 -3.38 -1.88
C VAL A 63 2.58 -4.57 -0.97
N ALA A 64 2.10 -5.69 -1.51
CA ALA A 64 1.87 -6.92 -0.75
C ALA A 64 2.59 -8.10 -1.42
N ALA A 65 3.24 -8.96 -0.64
CA ALA A 65 3.84 -10.18 -1.19
C ALA A 65 2.75 -11.18 -1.59
N ILE A 66 2.98 -11.99 -2.63
CA ILE A 66 1.99 -12.91 -3.20
C ILE A 66 2.54 -14.32 -3.48
N SER A 67 3.63 -14.70 -2.83
CA SER A 67 4.34 -15.97 -3.03
C SER A 67 4.73 -16.60 -1.71
#